data_AF-A0A6A4T0G6-F1
#
_entry.id   AF-A0A6A4T0G6-F1
#
_cell.length_a   1.000
_cell.length_b   1.000
_cell.length_c   1.000
_cell.angle_alpha   90.00
_cell.angle_beta   90.00
_cell.angle_gamma   90.00
#
_symmetry.space_group_name_H-M   'P 1'
#
loop_
_entity.id
_entity.type
_entity.pdbx_description
1 polymer ?
#
loop_
_entity_poly.entity_id
_entity_poly.type
_entity_poly.pdbx_seq_one_letter_code
_entity_poly.pdbx_strand_id
1 'polypeptide(L)'
;MPLFSQNRRLERINATAELFDKYPHLQENARTFRAKPLVDVDPKCFLYVQQREFAATTPADGSGAVCLAHCDGSSTWSEVPLLVQAVTSLSSVSNDGRLELHLVGGFNDESKTSHKLSHNILEMNDIVVDGTHRPVVYGIGVNVKTGDVFPSSFIHKGPAEQLRSARTFTGGQYLSTSPMAEPPHFVQHMKSTIQFLLEHPDSDELFPGAQPQLYHRTEMGDWERVVKS
;
A
#
# COMPACT_ATOMS: atom_id res chain seq x y z
N MET A 1 10.47 16.68 -7.16
CA MET A 1 9.29 17.43 -6.71
C MET A 1 9.46 17.72 -5.23
N PRO A 2 9.50 19.00 -4.78
CA PRO A 2 9.60 19.32 -3.36
C PRO A 2 8.31 18.96 -2.62
N LEU A 3 8.41 18.59 -1.34
CA LEU A 3 7.26 18.39 -0.47
C LEU A 3 6.86 19.72 0.18
N PHE A 4 5.57 19.93 0.36
CA PHE A 4 5.01 21.10 1.03
C PHE A 4 4.04 20.68 2.14
N SER A 5 3.99 21.47 3.20
CA SER A 5 2.94 21.43 4.21
C SER A 5 2.44 22.85 4.43
N GLN A 6 1.11 23.06 4.35
CA GLN A 6 0.48 24.39 4.41
C GLN A 6 1.15 25.43 3.48
N ASN A 7 1.45 25.04 2.23
CA ASN A 7 2.15 25.84 1.22
C ASN A 7 3.58 26.29 1.60
N ARG A 8 4.16 25.75 2.68
CA ARG A 8 5.56 25.94 3.04
C ARG A 8 6.36 24.72 2.65
N ARG A 9 7.51 24.93 2.01
CA ARG A 9 8.40 23.83 1.63
C ARG A 9 8.89 23.11 2.89
N LEU A 10 8.73 21.80 2.91
CA LEU A 10 9.29 20.95 3.95
C LEU A 10 10.81 20.91 3.78
N GLU A 11 11.53 21.31 4.83
CA GLU A 11 12.97 21.08 4.94
C GLU A 11 13.24 19.62 5.32
N ARG A 12 14.51 19.21 5.31
CA ARG A 12 14.89 17.89 5.79
C ARG A 12 14.65 17.83 7.29
N ILE A 13 13.83 16.87 7.72
CA ILE A 13 13.50 16.65 9.12
C ILE A 13 14.20 15.38 9.59
N ASN A 14 14.85 15.46 10.75
CA ASN A 14 15.67 14.36 11.27
C ASN A 14 15.03 13.66 12.49
N ALA A 15 13.87 14.12 12.95
CA ALA A 15 13.14 13.50 14.06
C ALA A 15 11.63 13.79 14.01
N THR A 16 10.82 12.84 14.52
CA THR A 16 9.36 12.97 14.61
C THR A 16 8.94 14.19 15.42
N ALA A 17 9.58 14.42 16.57
CA ALA A 17 9.29 15.55 17.43
C ALA A 17 9.49 16.88 16.68
N GLU A 18 10.56 17.01 15.90
CA GLU A 18 10.83 18.20 15.08
C GLU A 18 9.74 18.43 14.01
N LEU A 19 9.23 17.33 13.39
CA LEU A 19 8.11 17.43 12.44
C LEU A 19 6.88 18.01 13.13
N PHE A 20 6.51 17.50 14.30
CA PHE A 20 5.27 17.90 14.96
C PHE A 20 5.37 19.26 15.66
N ASP A 21 6.55 19.65 16.13
CA ASP A 21 6.79 21.01 16.63
C ASP A 21 6.60 22.05 15.52
N LYS A 22 7.10 21.76 14.31
CA LYS A 22 6.97 22.64 13.14
C LYS A 22 5.58 22.56 12.48
N TYR A 23 4.95 21.40 12.50
CA TYR A 23 3.70 21.10 11.79
C TYR A 23 2.71 20.32 12.68
N PRO A 24 2.19 20.93 13.76
CA PRO A 24 1.36 20.23 14.75
C PRO A 24 0.06 19.66 14.17
N HIS A 25 -0.47 20.26 13.09
CA HIS A 25 -1.64 19.74 12.38
C HIS A 25 -1.42 18.33 11.80
N LEU A 26 -0.19 17.94 11.47
CA LEU A 26 0.10 16.58 10.99
C LEU A 26 -0.08 15.55 12.11
N GLN A 27 0.28 15.91 13.35
CA GLN A 27 0.05 15.07 14.52
C GLN A 27 -1.44 14.88 14.76
N GLU A 28 -2.21 15.97 14.68
CA GLU A 28 -3.65 15.92 14.89
C GLU A 28 -4.39 15.14 13.78
N ASN A 29 -3.96 15.31 12.53
CA ASN A 29 -4.46 14.52 11.40
C ASN A 29 -4.19 13.03 11.61
N ALA A 30 -2.99 12.67 12.10
CA ALA A 30 -2.63 11.28 12.38
C ALA A 30 -3.48 10.70 13.52
N ARG A 31 -3.69 11.44 14.61
CA ARG A 31 -4.59 11.03 15.71
C ARG A 31 -6.02 10.84 15.23
N THR A 32 -6.54 11.79 14.46
CA THR A 32 -7.89 11.73 13.89
C THR A 32 -8.04 10.52 12.98
N PHE A 33 -7.06 10.26 12.10
CA PHE A 33 -7.07 9.11 11.21
C PHE A 33 -7.03 7.78 11.97
N ARG A 34 -6.15 7.68 12.97
CA ARG A 34 -6.03 6.50 13.86
C ARG A 34 -7.33 6.21 14.61
N ALA A 35 -8.07 7.24 15.00
CA ALA A 35 -9.34 7.10 15.73
C ALA A 35 -10.53 6.71 14.84
N LYS A 36 -10.38 6.72 13.50
CA LYS A 36 -11.45 6.28 12.60
C LYS A 36 -11.69 4.77 12.78
N PRO A 37 -12.96 4.32 12.76
CA PRO A 37 -13.27 2.90 12.73
C PRO A 37 -12.73 2.25 11.45
N LEU A 38 -12.45 0.95 11.52
CA LEU A 38 -12.20 0.16 10.32
C LEU A 38 -13.46 0.16 9.45
N VAL A 39 -13.26 0.37 8.15
CA VAL A 39 -14.31 0.27 7.15
C VAL A 39 -14.21 -1.10 6.49
N ASP A 40 -15.29 -1.88 6.55
CA ASP A 40 -15.40 -3.11 5.77
C ASP A 40 -15.79 -2.75 4.34
N VAL A 41 -14.96 -3.18 3.38
CA VAL A 41 -15.20 -2.93 1.96
C VAL A 41 -15.53 -4.24 1.27
N ASP A 42 -16.62 -4.26 0.51
CA ASP A 42 -17.01 -5.40 -0.31
C ASP A 42 -15.88 -5.73 -1.33
N PRO A 43 -15.42 -6.99 -1.42
CA PRO A 43 -14.46 -7.46 -2.43
C PRO A 43 -14.80 -7.10 -3.89
N LYS A 44 -16.09 -6.94 -4.19
CA LYS A 44 -16.57 -6.52 -5.52
C LYS A 44 -16.30 -5.04 -5.81
N CYS A 45 -15.93 -4.26 -4.80
CA CYS A 45 -15.81 -2.80 -4.88
C CYS A 45 -14.37 -2.27 -4.83
N PHE A 46 -13.34 -3.11 -4.63
CA PHE A 46 -11.95 -2.64 -4.53
C PHE A 46 -10.92 -3.38 -5.38
N LEU A 47 -9.92 -2.66 -5.89
CA LEU A 47 -8.67 -3.24 -6.38
C LEU A 47 -7.68 -3.32 -5.20
N TYR A 48 -7.24 -4.52 -4.85
CA TYR A 48 -6.24 -4.70 -3.79
C TYR A 48 -4.82 -4.55 -4.37
N VAL A 49 -3.99 -3.74 -3.71
CA VAL A 49 -2.57 -3.54 -4.04
C VAL A 49 -1.73 -4.31 -3.02
N GLN A 50 -1.00 -5.34 -3.46
CA GLN A 50 -0.11 -6.10 -2.59
C GLN A 50 1.19 -5.33 -2.30
N GLN A 51 1.98 -5.83 -1.36
CA GLN A 51 3.32 -5.33 -1.08
C GLN A 51 4.20 -5.36 -2.34
N ARG A 52 4.97 -4.29 -2.56
CA ARG A 52 5.77 -4.03 -3.78
C ARG A 52 4.94 -3.89 -5.06
N GLU A 53 3.66 -3.52 -4.95
CA GLU A 53 2.82 -3.15 -6.08
C GLU A 53 2.35 -1.70 -5.95
N PHE A 54 1.93 -1.13 -7.07
CA PHE A 54 1.17 0.11 -7.11
C PHE A 54 0.07 0.03 -8.17
N ALA A 55 -0.97 0.82 -7.99
CA ALA A 55 -2.03 1.02 -8.97
C ALA A 55 -2.37 2.51 -9.04
N ALA A 56 -2.63 2.99 -10.26
CA ALA A 56 -3.10 4.34 -10.49
C ALA A 56 -4.34 4.32 -11.39
N THR A 57 -5.32 5.15 -11.07
CA THR A 57 -6.57 5.25 -11.83
C THR A 57 -7.20 6.64 -11.65
N THR A 58 -8.24 6.92 -12.42
CA THR A 58 -9.07 8.12 -12.30
C THR A 58 -10.53 7.71 -12.09
N PRO A 59 -11.36 8.54 -11.45
CA PRO A 59 -12.80 8.42 -11.55
C PRO A 59 -13.29 8.42 -13.00
N ALA A 60 -14.52 7.93 -13.20
CA ALA A 60 -15.16 7.92 -14.52
C ALA A 60 -15.44 9.33 -15.07
N ASP A 61 -15.60 10.33 -14.20
CA ASP A 61 -15.73 11.74 -14.60
C ASP A 61 -14.37 12.41 -14.88
N GLY A 62 -13.26 11.67 -14.75
CA GLY A 62 -11.90 12.15 -15.00
C GLY A 62 -11.35 13.10 -13.94
N SER A 63 -12.06 13.33 -12.84
CA SER A 63 -11.63 14.27 -11.79
C SER A 63 -10.64 13.63 -10.82
N GLY A 64 -9.38 14.08 -10.84
CA GLY A 64 -8.37 13.70 -9.85
C GLY A 64 -7.82 12.27 -10.00
N ALA A 65 -6.57 12.14 -10.46
CA ALA A 65 -5.90 10.85 -10.46
C ALA A 65 -5.51 10.42 -9.05
N VAL A 66 -5.72 9.13 -8.76
CA VAL A 66 -5.34 8.49 -7.49
C VAL A 66 -4.30 7.42 -7.79
N CYS A 67 -3.20 7.44 -7.04
CA CYS A 67 -2.19 6.39 -7.04
C CYS A 67 -2.02 5.84 -5.63
N LEU A 68 -2.15 4.53 -5.46
CA LEU A 68 -1.90 3.81 -4.22
C LEU A 68 -0.73 2.85 -4.43
N ALA A 69 0.21 2.84 -3.48
CA ALA A 69 1.37 1.95 -3.50
C ALA A 69 1.61 1.36 -2.11
N HIS A 70 2.08 0.13 -2.06
CA HIS A 70 2.49 -0.53 -0.83
C HIS A 70 4.01 -0.75 -0.85
N CYS A 71 4.75 0.24 -0.37
CA CYS A 71 6.20 0.22 -0.31
C CYS A 71 6.69 -0.52 0.94
N ASP A 72 7.75 -1.33 0.78
CA ASP A 72 8.40 -2.05 1.88
C ASP A 72 9.86 -1.66 2.11
N GLY A 73 10.34 -0.66 1.37
CA GLY A 73 11.69 -0.15 1.47
C GLY A 73 12.76 -0.85 0.65
N SER A 74 12.39 -1.89 -0.10
CA SER A 74 13.34 -2.60 -0.96
C SER A 74 13.86 -1.74 -2.12
N SER A 75 13.07 -0.80 -2.64
CA SER A 75 13.37 -0.05 -3.87
C SER A 75 12.80 1.38 -3.90
N THR A 76 12.70 2.06 -2.75
CA THR A 76 12.04 3.38 -2.66
C THR A 76 12.54 4.40 -3.69
N TRP A 77 13.85 4.42 -3.98
CA TRP A 77 14.46 5.35 -4.93
C TRP A 77 14.00 5.16 -6.39
N SER A 78 13.65 3.92 -6.79
CA SER A 78 13.10 3.63 -8.12
C SER A 78 11.58 3.61 -8.14
N GLU A 79 10.93 3.29 -7.01
CA GLU A 79 9.46 3.27 -6.90
C GLU A 79 8.85 4.68 -6.95
N VAL A 80 9.36 5.63 -6.17
CA VAL A 80 8.75 6.98 -6.06
C VAL A 80 8.62 7.70 -7.42
N PRO A 81 9.65 7.70 -8.30
CA PRO A 81 9.51 8.28 -9.64
C PRO A 81 8.39 7.65 -10.47
N LEU A 82 8.20 6.32 -10.38
CA LEU A 82 7.13 5.61 -11.10
C LEU A 82 5.74 6.03 -10.60
N LEU A 83 5.58 6.19 -9.28
CA LEU A 83 4.30 6.64 -8.70
C LEU A 83 3.95 8.05 -9.17
N VAL A 84 4.93 8.96 -9.13
CA VAL A 84 4.76 10.34 -9.58
C VAL A 84 4.44 10.37 -11.08
N GLN A 85 5.14 9.57 -11.89
CA GLN A 85 4.88 9.47 -13.32
C GLN A 85 3.46 8.95 -13.59
N ALA A 86 3.03 7.89 -12.88
CA ALA A 86 1.71 7.28 -13.06
C ALA A 86 0.58 8.26 -12.77
N VAL A 87 0.60 8.92 -11.60
CA VAL A 87 -0.44 9.90 -11.24
C VAL A 87 -0.41 11.12 -12.16
N THR A 88 0.78 11.63 -12.52
CA THR A 88 0.90 12.81 -13.39
C THR A 88 0.40 12.55 -14.81
N SER A 89 0.65 11.34 -15.34
CA SER A 89 0.20 10.96 -16.69
C SER A 89 -1.34 10.93 -16.78
N LEU A 90 -1.99 10.48 -15.71
CA LEU A 90 -3.45 10.44 -15.59
C LEU A 90 -4.08 11.81 -15.29
N SER A 91 -3.34 12.72 -14.64
CA SER A 91 -3.82 14.07 -14.33
C SER A 91 -3.73 15.06 -15.50
N SER A 92 -3.20 14.66 -16.65
CA SER A 92 -2.97 15.54 -17.82
C SER A 92 -4.23 16.17 -18.41
N VAL A 93 -5.41 15.70 -18.02
CA VAL A 93 -6.72 16.18 -18.49
C VAL A 93 -7.16 17.48 -17.77
N SER A 94 -6.57 17.84 -16.62
CA SER A 94 -6.91 19.04 -15.86
C SER A 94 -5.66 19.82 -15.44
N ASN A 95 -5.67 21.14 -15.65
CA ASN A 95 -4.67 22.06 -15.11
C ASN A 95 -5.04 22.60 -13.72
N ASP A 96 -6.17 22.17 -13.17
CA ASP A 96 -6.66 22.58 -11.86
C ASP A 96 -6.37 21.51 -10.79
N GLY A 97 -6.18 21.96 -9.55
CA GLY A 97 -5.86 21.13 -8.39
C GLY A 97 -4.38 21.11 -8.00
N ARG A 98 -4.03 20.15 -7.12
CA ARG A 98 -2.66 19.94 -6.60
C ARG A 98 -2.43 18.45 -6.34
N LEU A 99 -1.16 18.04 -6.30
CA LEU A 99 -0.78 16.71 -5.83
C LEU A 99 -0.78 16.68 -4.31
N GLU A 100 -1.51 15.73 -3.74
CA GLU A 100 -1.55 15.48 -2.29
C GLU A 100 -0.92 14.12 -1.99
N LEU A 101 -0.07 14.07 -0.95
CA LEU A 101 0.62 12.86 -0.55
C LEU A 101 0.16 12.44 0.85
N HIS A 102 -0.33 11.20 0.94
CA HIS A 102 -0.66 10.54 2.20
C HIS A 102 0.33 9.40 2.42
N LEU A 103 0.91 9.33 3.62
CA LEU A 103 1.80 8.24 4.03
C LEU A 103 1.24 7.62 5.31
N VAL A 104 0.96 6.32 5.27
CA VAL A 104 0.40 5.56 6.39
C VAL A 104 1.16 4.24 6.50
N GLY A 105 1.50 3.84 7.72
CA GLY A 105 2.16 2.56 7.99
C GLY A 105 3.44 2.71 8.81
N GLY A 106 4.10 1.58 9.02
CA GLY A 106 5.22 1.46 9.94
C GLY A 106 4.77 1.50 11.41
N PHE A 107 5.66 1.05 12.29
CA PHE A 107 5.53 1.13 13.75
C PHE A 107 6.94 1.03 14.36
N ASN A 108 7.08 1.06 15.68
CA ASN A 108 8.40 0.95 16.31
C ASN A 108 8.88 -0.51 16.38
N ASP A 109 9.26 -1.07 15.22
CA ASP A 109 9.76 -2.43 15.13
C ASP A 109 11.20 -2.59 15.67
N GLU A 110 11.51 -3.78 16.17
CA GLU A 110 12.83 -4.10 16.74
C GLU A 110 13.96 -3.96 15.72
N SER A 111 13.69 -4.31 14.45
CA SER A 111 14.69 -4.26 13.37
C SER A 111 14.96 -2.84 12.84
N LYS A 112 14.21 -1.84 13.34
CA LYS A 112 14.24 -0.44 12.89
C LYS A 112 14.03 -0.29 11.38
N THR A 113 13.35 -1.25 10.75
CA THR A 113 13.08 -1.23 9.31
C THR A 113 12.09 -0.11 8.98
N SER A 114 11.03 0.02 9.77
CA SER A 114 10.08 1.12 9.61
C SER A 114 10.76 2.47 9.88
N HIS A 115 11.72 2.52 10.80
CA HIS A 115 12.44 3.74 11.17
C HIS A 115 13.37 4.25 10.06
N LYS A 116 13.92 3.34 9.26
CA LYS A 116 14.68 3.71 8.04
C LYS A 116 13.76 4.25 6.93
N LEU A 117 12.50 3.81 6.90
CA LEU A 117 11.54 4.16 5.85
C LEU A 117 10.79 5.46 6.12
N SER A 118 10.40 5.67 7.37
CA SER A 118 9.46 6.73 7.74
C SER A 118 9.79 7.29 9.12
N HIS A 119 10.94 7.95 9.26
CA HIS A 119 11.48 8.48 10.54
C HIS A 119 10.44 9.17 11.44
N ASN A 120 9.39 9.78 10.87
CA ASN A 120 8.41 10.59 11.58
C ASN A 120 6.99 10.00 11.68
N ILE A 121 6.69 8.88 11.01
CA ILE A 121 5.30 8.35 10.91
C ILE A 121 5.02 7.27 11.95
N LEU A 122 6.09 6.64 12.47
CA LEU A 122 6.01 5.43 13.28
C LEU A 122 5.26 5.60 14.60
N GLU A 123 5.57 6.68 15.33
CA GLU A 123 5.04 6.89 16.69
C GLU A 123 3.52 6.96 16.71
N MET A 124 2.91 7.47 15.63
CA MET A 124 1.46 7.63 15.56
C MET A 124 0.74 6.34 15.25
N ASN A 125 1.40 5.40 14.59
CA ASN A 125 0.83 4.11 14.23
C ASN A 125 1.29 2.97 15.16
N ASP A 126 1.98 3.26 16.26
CA ASP A 126 2.47 2.25 17.20
C ASP A 126 1.54 2.05 18.42
N ILE A 127 1.41 0.80 18.86
CA ILE A 127 0.81 0.43 20.15
C ILE A 127 1.60 -0.73 20.78
N VAL A 128 1.73 -0.71 22.10
CA VAL A 128 2.35 -1.80 22.86
C VAL A 128 1.25 -2.67 23.47
N VAL A 129 1.23 -3.95 23.10
CA VAL A 129 0.34 -4.97 23.66
C VAL A 129 1.21 -6.08 24.22
N ASP A 130 1.09 -6.35 25.52
CA ASP A 130 1.90 -7.36 26.23
C ASP A 130 3.41 -7.21 26.00
N GLY A 131 3.90 -5.96 26.04
CA GLY A 131 5.31 -5.63 25.80
C GLY A 131 5.75 -5.71 24.33
N THR A 132 4.85 -6.08 23.40
CA THR A 132 5.14 -6.20 21.98
C THR A 132 4.60 -4.97 21.23
N HIS A 133 5.47 -4.28 20.50
CA HIS A 133 5.09 -3.21 19.58
C HIS A 133 4.33 -3.76 18.37
N ARG A 134 3.22 -3.12 18.01
CA ARG A 134 2.35 -3.49 16.89
C ARG A 134 1.84 -2.25 16.17
N PRO A 135 1.56 -2.32 14.86
CA PRO A 135 0.87 -1.24 14.18
C PRO A 135 -0.59 -1.15 14.63
N VAL A 136 -1.15 0.06 14.69
CA VAL A 136 -2.57 0.32 14.97
C VAL A 136 -3.39 0.16 13.70
N VAL A 137 -2.91 0.74 12.59
CA VAL A 137 -3.49 0.62 11.25
C VAL A 137 -2.60 -0.28 10.41
N TYR A 138 -3.15 -1.43 9.99
CA TYR A 138 -2.49 -2.40 9.11
C TYR A 138 -2.79 -2.19 7.63
N GLY A 139 -3.90 -1.51 7.30
CA GLY A 139 -4.35 -1.34 5.93
C GLY A 139 -5.22 -0.09 5.78
N ILE A 140 -5.24 0.44 4.56
CA ILE A 140 -6.04 1.61 4.19
C ILE A 140 -6.81 1.35 2.90
N GLY A 141 -7.96 1.99 2.75
CA GLY A 141 -8.65 2.16 1.48
C GLY A 141 -8.57 3.63 1.04
N VAL A 142 -8.64 3.84 -0.28
CA VAL A 142 -8.78 5.16 -0.90
C VAL A 142 -9.99 5.14 -1.80
N ASN A 143 -10.98 5.99 -1.53
CA ASN A 143 -12.10 6.16 -2.43
C ASN A 143 -11.66 6.99 -3.65
N VAL A 144 -11.61 6.36 -4.82
CA VAL A 144 -11.12 7.00 -6.05
C VAL A 144 -11.93 8.25 -6.40
N LYS A 145 -13.25 8.25 -6.15
CA LYS A 145 -14.13 9.37 -6.51
C LYS A 145 -13.95 10.59 -5.60
N THR A 146 -13.74 10.37 -4.31
CA THR A 146 -13.69 11.47 -3.32
C THR A 146 -12.27 11.80 -2.86
N GLY A 147 -11.30 10.92 -3.10
CA GLY A 147 -9.96 11.00 -2.54
C GLY A 147 -9.90 10.60 -1.06
N ASP A 148 -11.03 10.22 -0.44
CA ASP A 148 -11.06 9.92 1.00
C ASP A 148 -10.23 8.69 1.34
N VAL A 149 -9.31 8.86 2.29
CA VAL A 149 -8.50 7.79 2.87
C VAL A 149 -9.13 7.34 4.20
N PHE A 150 -9.22 6.02 4.39
CA PHE A 150 -9.81 5.42 5.59
C PHE A 150 -9.09 4.12 6.01
N PRO A 151 -9.03 3.80 7.32
CA PRO A 151 -8.55 2.50 7.79
C PRO A 151 -9.44 1.36 7.32
N SER A 152 -8.85 0.25 6.86
CA SER A 152 -9.58 -0.91 6.35
C SER A 152 -8.77 -2.19 6.54
N SER A 153 -9.47 -3.33 6.54
CA SER A 153 -8.86 -4.66 6.50
C SER A 153 -9.44 -5.46 5.34
N PHE A 154 -8.61 -6.29 4.70
CA PHE A 154 -8.97 -6.98 3.47
C PHE A 154 -8.66 -8.46 3.59
N ILE A 155 -9.70 -9.29 3.57
CA ILE A 155 -9.59 -10.75 3.57
C ILE A 155 -9.34 -11.26 2.14
N HIS A 156 -10.06 -10.68 1.17
CA HIS A 156 -9.93 -11.03 -0.24
C HIS A 156 -8.90 -10.12 -0.92
N LYS A 157 -7.81 -10.70 -1.45
CA LYS A 157 -6.70 -9.94 -2.07
C LYS A 157 -6.47 -10.31 -3.54
N GLY A 158 -7.42 -11.03 -4.12
CA GLY A 158 -7.40 -11.45 -5.52
C GLY A 158 -7.57 -10.30 -6.52
N PRO A 159 -7.46 -10.61 -7.83
CA PRO A 159 -7.20 -11.93 -8.40
C PRO A 159 -5.72 -12.36 -8.28
N ALA A 160 -5.46 -13.64 -8.58
CA ALA A 160 -4.12 -14.25 -8.65
C ALA A 160 -3.26 -13.98 -7.41
N GLU A 161 -3.85 -14.05 -6.22
CA GLU A 161 -3.22 -13.63 -4.96
C GLU A 161 -1.88 -14.34 -4.73
N GLN A 162 -1.84 -15.67 -4.86
CA GLN A 162 -0.64 -16.48 -4.62
C GLN A 162 0.45 -16.22 -5.66
N LEU A 163 0.06 -16.07 -6.93
CA LEU A 163 0.98 -15.72 -8.03
C LEU A 163 1.65 -14.36 -7.79
N ARG A 164 0.88 -13.38 -7.34
CA ARG A 164 1.40 -12.03 -7.02
C ARG A 164 2.26 -12.07 -5.75
N SER A 165 1.86 -12.81 -4.73
CA SER A 165 2.64 -12.99 -3.50
C SER A 165 3.98 -13.71 -3.75
N ALA A 166 3.99 -14.67 -4.68
CA ALA A 166 5.18 -15.41 -5.07
C ALA A 166 6.30 -14.50 -5.62
N ARG A 167 5.95 -13.41 -6.32
CA ARG A 167 6.91 -12.41 -6.81
C ARG A 167 7.70 -11.74 -5.69
N THR A 168 7.06 -11.51 -4.56
CA THR A 168 7.68 -10.83 -3.40
C THR A 168 8.58 -11.79 -2.61
N PHE A 169 8.37 -13.10 -2.75
CA PHE A 169 9.02 -14.15 -1.98
C PHE A 169 10.50 -14.37 -2.31
N THR A 170 10.93 -14.08 -3.55
CA THR A 170 12.24 -14.48 -4.08
C THR A 170 13.42 -13.56 -3.70
N GLY A 171 13.25 -12.66 -2.73
CA GLY A 171 14.25 -11.61 -2.43
C GLY A 171 14.61 -11.36 -0.97
N GLY A 172 14.11 -12.16 -0.01
CA GLY A 172 14.33 -11.94 1.43
C GLY A 172 14.94 -13.15 2.15
N GLN A 173 15.82 -12.91 3.13
CA GLN A 173 16.38 -13.95 4.01
C GLN A 173 15.33 -14.50 4.99
N TYR A 174 14.33 -13.69 5.33
CA TYR A 174 13.23 -14.02 6.23
C TYR A 174 11.89 -13.76 5.56
N LEU A 175 10.87 -14.51 6.00
CA LEU A 175 9.51 -14.40 5.46
C LEU A 175 8.71 -13.23 6.04
N SER A 176 9.12 -12.72 7.21
CA SER A 176 8.53 -11.57 7.89
C SER A 176 9.64 -10.66 8.41
N THR A 177 9.42 -9.35 8.35
CA THR A 177 10.28 -8.34 8.97
C THR A 177 9.92 -8.08 10.44
N SER A 178 8.78 -8.56 10.91
CA SER A 178 8.29 -8.35 12.28
C SER A 178 7.41 -9.50 12.76
N PRO A 179 7.98 -10.71 13.00
CA PRO A 179 7.21 -11.93 13.21
C PRO A 179 6.16 -11.86 14.34
N MET A 180 6.41 -11.07 15.39
CA MET A 180 5.50 -10.91 16.52
C MET A 180 4.35 -9.93 16.26
N ALA A 181 4.47 -9.10 15.23
CA ALA A 181 3.49 -8.08 14.85
C ALA A 181 2.63 -8.47 13.63
N GLU A 182 2.84 -9.66 13.06
CA GLU A 182 2.08 -10.10 11.89
C GLU A 182 0.59 -10.37 12.21
N PRO A 183 -0.32 -10.14 11.24
CA PRO A 183 -1.73 -10.50 11.39
C PRO A 183 -1.95 -12.02 11.61
N PRO A 184 -3.05 -12.44 12.26
CA PRO A 184 -3.29 -13.86 12.58
C PRO A 184 -3.26 -14.82 11.37
N HIS A 185 -3.60 -14.33 10.17
CA HIS A 185 -3.66 -15.11 8.93
C HIS A 185 -2.33 -15.15 8.16
N PHE A 186 -1.29 -14.45 8.63
CA PHE A 186 -0.02 -14.32 7.93
C PHE A 186 0.64 -15.67 7.62
N VAL A 187 0.77 -16.54 8.63
CA VAL A 187 1.43 -17.85 8.47
C VAL A 187 0.70 -18.73 7.46
N GLN A 188 -0.64 -18.69 7.47
CA GLN A 188 -1.45 -19.46 6.52
C GLN A 188 -1.26 -18.94 5.09
N HIS A 189 -1.24 -17.62 4.90
CA HIS A 189 -0.96 -17.00 3.60
C HIS A 189 0.45 -17.34 3.08
N MET A 190 1.45 -17.36 3.96
CA MET A 190 2.81 -17.77 3.57
C MET A 190 2.88 -19.24 3.16
N LYS A 191 2.20 -20.12 3.90
CA LYS A 191 2.13 -21.55 3.54
C LYS A 191 1.48 -21.77 2.19
N SER A 192 0.36 -21.09 1.89
CA SER A 192 -0.30 -21.22 0.59
C SER A 192 0.54 -20.65 -0.56
N THR A 193 1.29 -19.57 -0.32
CA THR A 193 2.23 -19.01 -1.31
C THR A 193 3.39 -19.97 -1.59
N ILE A 194 3.97 -20.59 -0.56
CA ILE A 194 5.02 -21.60 -0.72
C ILE A 194 4.47 -22.82 -1.48
N GLN A 195 3.28 -23.29 -1.12
CA GLN A 195 2.64 -24.40 -1.80
C GLN A 195 2.44 -24.09 -3.30
N PHE A 196 1.96 -22.90 -3.64
CA PHE A 196 1.83 -22.45 -5.02
C PHE A 196 3.18 -22.46 -5.77
N LEU A 197 4.26 -21.98 -5.15
CA LEU A 197 5.60 -22.02 -5.74
C LEU A 197 6.11 -23.46 -5.98
N LEU A 198 5.79 -24.39 -5.08
CA LEU A 198 6.15 -25.80 -5.21
C LEU A 198 5.34 -26.51 -6.30
N GLU A 199 4.07 -26.14 -6.46
CA GLU A 199 3.17 -26.66 -7.50
C GLU A 199 3.48 -26.08 -8.88
N HIS A 200 4.07 -24.89 -8.95
CA HIS A 200 4.43 -24.18 -10.19
C HIS A 200 5.92 -23.81 -10.21
N PRO A 201 6.84 -24.79 -10.30
CA PRO A 201 8.28 -24.53 -10.32
C PRO A 201 8.75 -23.82 -11.59
N ASP A 202 7.95 -23.87 -12.67
CA ASP A 202 8.19 -23.19 -13.94
C ASP A 202 7.12 -22.12 -14.20
N SER A 203 7.56 -20.91 -14.52
CA SER A 203 6.68 -19.79 -14.84
C SER A 203 6.05 -19.87 -16.24
N ASP A 204 6.59 -20.68 -17.14
CA ASP A 204 6.11 -20.76 -18.53
C ASP A 204 4.66 -21.27 -18.62
N GLU A 205 4.28 -22.18 -17.72
CA GLU A 205 2.90 -22.66 -17.61
C GLU A 205 1.93 -21.57 -17.12
N LEU A 206 2.42 -20.66 -16.28
CA LEU A 206 1.66 -19.54 -15.72
C LEU A 206 1.52 -18.38 -16.69
N PHE A 207 2.48 -18.22 -17.60
CA PHE A 207 2.52 -17.17 -18.63
C PHE A 207 2.83 -17.75 -20.02
N PRO A 208 1.89 -18.51 -20.63
CA PRO A 208 2.11 -19.08 -21.94
C PRO A 208 2.48 -18.01 -22.98
N GLY A 209 3.59 -18.21 -23.69
CA GLY A 209 4.10 -17.24 -24.67
C GLY A 209 4.54 -15.91 -24.06
N ALA A 210 4.95 -15.92 -22.78
CA ALA A 210 5.33 -14.74 -21.99
C ALA A 210 4.24 -13.65 -21.97
N GLN A 211 2.97 -14.03 -22.12
CA GLN A 211 1.85 -13.10 -22.12
C GLN A 211 1.34 -12.85 -20.69
N PRO A 212 0.99 -11.60 -20.35
CA PRO A 212 0.42 -11.30 -19.04
C PRO A 212 -0.96 -11.94 -18.89
N GLN A 213 -1.31 -12.30 -17.65
CA GLN A 213 -2.68 -12.64 -17.31
C GLN A 213 -3.51 -11.35 -17.21
N LEU A 214 -4.54 -11.24 -18.03
CA LEU A 214 -5.42 -10.08 -18.08
C LEU A 214 -6.70 -10.37 -17.30
N TYR A 215 -7.17 -9.38 -16.55
CA TYR A 215 -8.39 -9.45 -15.77
C TYR A 215 -9.23 -8.20 -16.01
N HIS A 216 -10.55 -8.34 -15.93
CA HIS A 216 -11.49 -7.23 -15.96
C HIS A 216 -12.54 -7.39 -14.87
N ARG A 217 -13.19 -6.27 -14.52
CA ARG A 217 -14.37 -6.30 -13.65
C ARG A 217 -15.60 -6.66 -14.46
N THR A 218 -16.43 -7.54 -13.91
CA THR A 218 -17.77 -7.82 -14.42
C THR A 218 -18.75 -6.73 -13.97
N GLU A 219 -19.95 -6.74 -14.53
CA GLU A 219 -21.04 -5.85 -14.09
C GLU A 219 -21.43 -6.08 -12.62
N MET A 220 -21.25 -7.30 -12.11
CA MET A 220 -21.46 -7.64 -10.69
C MET A 220 -20.26 -7.26 -9.81
N GLY A 221 -19.21 -6.69 -10.39
CA GLY A 221 -18.00 -6.29 -9.69
C GLY A 221 -17.03 -7.43 -9.41
N ASP A 222 -17.22 -8.65 -9.93
CA ASP A 222 -16.23 -9.73 -9.76
C ASP A 222 -15.03 -9.53 -10.70
N TRP A 223 -13.86 -10.07 -10.34
CA TRP A 223 -12.71 -10.11 -11.25
C TRP A 223 -12.76 -11.39 -12.09
N GLU A 224 -12.78 -11.25 -13.41
CA GLU A 224 -12.74 -12.37 -14.35
C GLU A 224 -11.47 -12.35 -15.20
N ARG A 225 -10.89 -13.53 -15.43
CA ARG A 225 -9.71 -13.70 -16.28
C ARG A 225 -10.13 -13.65 -17.74
N VAL A 226 -9.48 -12.79 -18.52
CA VAL A 226 -9.67 -12.73 -19.97
C VAL A 226 -8.95 -13.93 -20.59
N VAL A 227 -9.71 -14.90 -21.07
CA VAL A 227 -9.17 -16.04 -21.82
C VAL A 227 -9.07 -15.62 -23.29
N LYS A 228 -7.85 -15.46 -23.80
CA LYS A 228 -7.64 -15.28 -25.25
C LYS A 228 -7.92 -16.62 -25.93
N SER A 229 -8.96 -16.67 -26.76
CA SER A 229 -9.24 -17.77 -27.68
C SER A 229 -8.22 -17.83 -28.81
#